data_AF-A0AAD6GUN5-F1
#
_entry.id   AF-A0AAD6GUN5-F1
#
_cell.length_a   1.000
_cell.length_b   1.000
_cell.length_c   1.000
_cell.angle_alpha   90.00
_cell.angle_beta   90.00
_cell.angle_gamma   90.00
#
_symmetry.space_group_name_H-M   'P 1'
#
loop_
_entity.id
_entity.type
_entity.pdbx_description
1 polymer ?
#
loop_
_entity_poly.entity_id
_entity_poly.type
_entity_poly.pdbx_seq_one_letter_code
_entity_poly.pdbx_strand_id
1 'polypeptide(L)'
;MRTIIKLVPASQDPDDLSHIEARSRLIGLMDCKSVADFRKLAILIKKHTPELEGWIRHKQIDVIAAGICKACSPMNPEFFEDARKHTNAVEQSHYKSYHMGTQDTLLSAVIKSRILDRIDMDQYHNRITFDIKRSYHADDMESRFRASIRREELKRQKRYAVQEDDIAPEKGAS
;
A
#
# COMPACT_ATOMS: atom_id res chain seq x y z
N MET A 1 -2.12 -9.83 -21.29
CA MET A 1 -2.11 -9.27 -19.92
C MET A 1 -3.32 -8.38 -19.76
N ARG A 2 -4.29 -8.77 -18.92
CA ARG A 2 -5.49 -7.96 -18.64
C ARG A 2 -5.23 -7.14 -17.37
N THR A 3 -5.07 -5.83 -17.51
CA THR A 3 -4.97 -4.90 -16.39
C THR A 3 -6.36 -4.75 -15.77
N ILE A 4 -6.55 -5.28 -14.56
CA ILE A 4 -7.77 -5.03 -13.78
C ILE A 4 -7.64 -3.61 -13.22
N ILE A 5 -8.14 -2.63 -13.98
CA ILE A 5 -8.48 -1.31 -13.43
C ILE A 5 -9.70 -1.58 -12.55
N LYS A 6 -9.52 -1.55 -11.22
CA LYS A 6 -10.67 -1.44 -10.31
C LYS A 6 -11.38 -0.14 -10.68
N LEU A 7 -12.54 -0.23 -11.31
CA LEU A 7 -13.47 0.88 -11.45
C LEU A 7 -13.92 1.22 -10.03
N VAL A 8 -13.25 2.20 -9.42
CA VAL A 8 -13.78 2.89 -8.25
C VAL A 8 -15.06 3.57 -8.72
N PRO A 9 -16.23 3.33 -8.09
CA PRO A 9 -17.44 4.05 -8.45
C PRO A 9 -17.14 5.54 -8.31
N ALA A 10 -17.46 6.32 -9.34
CA ALA A 10 -17.23 7.76 -9.32
C ALA A 10 -18.08 8.36 -8.19
N SER A 11 -17.47 8.69 -7.05
CA SER A 11 -18.19 9.45 -6.03
C SER A 11 -18.44 10.84 -6.59
N GLN A 12 -19.69 11.29 -6.47
CA GLN A 12 -20.12 12.62 -6.93
C GLN A 12 -19.85 13.70 -5.88
N ASP A 13 -19.28 13.32 -4.73
CA ASP A 13 -18.90 14.27 -3.69
C ASP A 13 -17.70 15.09 -4.16
N PRO A 14 -17.83 16.43 -4.26
CA PRO A 14 -16.78 17.29 -4.80
C PRO A 14 -15.48 17.23 -3.98
N ASP A 15 -15.58 16.90 -2.69
CA ASP A 15 -14.43 16.75 -1.79
C ASP A 15 -13.63 15.46 -2.09
N ASP A 16 -14.33 14.34 -2.35
CA ASP A 16 -13.69 13.09 -2.76
C ASP A 16 -13.00 13.21 -4.13
N LEU A 17 -13.63 13.88 -5.09
CA LEU A 17 -13.05 14.17 -6.41
C LEU A 17 -11.77 15.01 -6.28
N SER A 18 -11.77 16.03 -5.42
CA SER A 18 -10.60 16.85 -5.10
C SER A 18 -9.44 16.00 -4.55
N HIS A 19 -9.74 15.10 -3.61
CA HIS A 19 -8.75 14.19 -3.04
C HIS A 19 -8.18 13.19 -4.06
N ILE A 20 -9.03 12.66 -4.96
CA ILE A 20 -8.62 11.75 -6.04
C ILE A 20 -7.69 12.46 -7.02
N GLU A 21 -8.00 13.70 -7.38
CA GLU A 21 -7.16 14.51 -8.27
C GLU A 21 -5.82 14.88 -7.62
N ALA A 22 -5.84 15.32 -6.36
CA ALA A 22 -4.62 15.62 -5.60
C ALA A 22 -3.71 14.38 -5.51
N ARG A 23 -4.29 13.22 -5.20
CA ARG A 23 -3.57 11.94 -5.18
C ARG A 23 -2.96 11.61 -6.54
N SER A 24 -3.71 11.79 -7.62
CA SER A 24 -3.22 11.51 -8.98
C SER A 24 -2.03 12.41 -9.35
N ARG A 25 -2.08 13.69 -8.98
CA ARG A 25 -0.96 14.62 -9.17
C ARG A 25 0.26 14.23 -8.35
N LEU A 26 0.07 13.81 -7.09
CA LEU A 26 1.14 13.31 -6.22
C LEU A 26 1.79 12.02 -6.75
N ILE A 27 0.99 11.11 -7.32
CA ILE A 27 1.50 9.89 -7.96
C ILE A 27 2.40 10.24 -9.16
N GLY A 28 2.04 11.26 -9.94
CA GLY A 28 2.83 11.71 -11.08
C GLY A 28 4.27 12.15 -10.73
N LEU A 29 4.55 12.51 -9.48
CA LEU A 29 5.92 12.80 -9.02
C LEU A 29 6.84 11.58 -9.14
N MET A 30 6.29 10.36 -9.01
CA MET A 30 7.09 9.13 -9.09
C MET A 30 7.52 8.80 -10.53
N ASP A 31 6.76 9.26 -11.52
CA ASP A 31 6.93 8.90 -12.93
C ASP A 31 7.68 9.97 -13.76
N CYS A 32 8.19 11.00 -13.09
CA CYS A 32 9.00 12.04 -13.72
C CYS A 32 10.29 11.47 -14.32
N LYS A 33 10.64 11.91 -15.53
CA LYS A 33 11.82 11.42 -16.29
C LYS A 33 13.09 12.21 -16.00
N SER A 34 12.96 13.40 -15.42
CA SER A 34 14.07 14.27 -15.07
C SER A 34 13.85 14.96 -13.73
N VAL A 35 14.94 15.40 -13.10
CA VAL A 35 14.90 16.23 -11.88
C VAL A 35 14.15 17.55 -12.13
N ALA A 36 14.33 18.12 -13.33
CA ALA A 36 13.65 19.34 -13.72
C ALA A 36 12.12 19.16 -13.77
N ASP A 37 11.64 18.06 -14.36
CA ASP A 37 10.23 17.73 -14.41
C ASP A 37 9.65 17.51 -13.01
N PHE A 38 10.38 16.79 -12.15
CA PHE A 38 9.98 16.56 -10.75
C PHE A 38 9.79 17.89 -10.01
N ARG A 39 10.79 18.77 -10.09
CA ARG A 39 10.75 20.08 -9.41
C ARG A 39 9.62 20.95 -9.97
N LYS A 40 9.42 20.95 -11.29
CA LYS A 40 8.34 21.70 -11.95
C LYS A 40 6.97 21.20 -11.53
N LEU A 41 6.75 19.88 -11.52
CA LEU A 41 5.49 19.28 -11.10
C LEU A 41 5.21 19.56 -9.62
N ALA A 42 6.21 19.46 -8.75
CA ALA A 42 6.08 19.82 -7.34
C ALA A 42 5.63 21.28 -7.14
N ILE A 43 6.19 22.23 -7.91
CA ILE A 43 5.76 23.64 -7.87
C ILE A 43 4.29 23.79 -8.31
N LEU A 44 3.88 23.08 -9.36
CA LEU A 44 2.50 23.10 -9.84
C LEU A 44 1.53 22.54 -8.78
N ILE A 45 1.87 21.43 -8.14
CA ILE A 45 1.05 20.83 -7.08
C ILE A 45 0.91 21.80 -5.91
N LYS A 46 2.02 22.40 -5.46
CA LYS A 46 2.00 23.41 -4.40
C LYS A 46 1.07 24.59 -4.73
N LYS A 47 1.04 25.03 -5.98
CA LYS A 47 0.18 26.15 -6.42
C LYS A 47 -1.31 25.78 -6.43
N HIS A 48 -1.65 24.55 -6.82
CA HIS A 48 -3.04 24.10 -6.94
C HIS A 48 -3.60 23.48 -5.66
N THR A 49 -2.74 23.09 -4.72
CA THR A 49 -3.14 22.45 -3.46
C THR A 49 -2.30 23.02 -2.32
N PRO A 50 -2.65 24.23 -1.84
CA PRO A 50 -1.87 24.95 -0.83
C PRO A 50 -1.80 24.19 0.51
N GLU A 51 -2.77 23.34 0.83
CA GLU A 51 -2.72 22.51 2.05
C GLU A 51 -1.51 21.55 2.05
N LEU A 52 -1.00 21.20 0.86
CA LEU A 52 0.14 20.31 0.69
C LEU A 52 1.49 21.04 0.62
N GLU A 53 1.55 22.36 0.77
CA GLU A 53 2.80 23.12 0.63
C GLU A 53 3.92 22.59 1.52
N GLY A 54 3.64 22.36 2.80
CA GLY A 54 4.62 21.87 3.77
C GLY A 54 5.15 20.48 3.36
N TRP A 55 4.25 19.61 2.89
CA TRP A 55 4.59 18.29 2.41
C TRP A 55 5.48 18.37 1.15
N ILE A 56 5.09 19.17 0.16
CA ILE A 56 5.83 19.32 -1.10
C ILE A 56 7.23 19.87 -0.83
N ARG A 57 7.36 20.90 0.00
CA ARG A 57 8.66 21.48 0.36
C ARG A 57 9.58 20.44 1.01
N HIS A 58 9.03 19.61 1.91
CA HIS A 58 9.77 18.53 2.53
C HIS A 58 10.19 17.46 1.50
N LYS A 59 9.31 17.07 0.58
CA LYS A 59 9.62 16.05 -0.44
C LYS A 59 10.57 16.52 -1.55
N GLN A 60 10.80 17.82 -1.67
CA GLN A 60 11.81 18.40 -2.58
C GLN A 60 13.24 18.34 -2.04
N ILE A 61 13.46 17.99 -0.77
CA ILE A 61 14.81 17.78 -0.22
C ILE A 61 15.47 16.64 -1.00
N ASP A 62 16.69 16.85 -1.52
CA ASP A 62 17.30 15.95 -2.52
C ASP A 62 17.37 14.48 -2.06
N VAL A 63 17.72 14.21 -0.80
CA VAL A 63 17.75 12.83 -0.27
C VAL A 63 16.37 12.17 -0.24
N ILE A 64 15.32 12.96 -0.05
CA ILE A 64 13.93 12.48 -0.01
C ILE A 64 13.41 12.31 -1.44
N ALA A 65 13.67 13.29 -2.32
CA ALA A 65 13.31 13.23 -3.72
C ALA A 65 13.95 12.00 -4.41
N ALA A 66 15.22 11.71 -4.06
CA ALA A 66 15.95 10.53 -4.50
C ALA A 66 15.33 9.21 -4.06
N GLY A 67 14.46 9.19 -3.04
CA GLY A 67 13.69 8.02 -2.63
C GLY A 67 12.32 7.90 -3.29
N ILE A 68 11.82 8.98 -3.92
CA ILE A 68 10.48 9.03 -4.52
C ILE A 68 10.55 8.78 -6.03
N CYS A 69 11.50 9.44 -6.69
CA CYS A 69 11.63 9.44 -8.13
C CYS A 69 13.02 8.97 -8.53
N LYS A 70 13.10 7.96 -9.40
CA LYS A 70 14.37 7.43 -9.90
C LYS A 70 15.24 8.48 -10.58
N ALA A 71 14.62 9.45 -11.26
CA ALA A 71 15.35 10.52 -11.94
C ALA A 71 16.07 11.45 -10.96
N CYS A 72 15.63 11.49 -9.70
CA CYS A 72 16.26 12.24 -8.61
C CYS A 72 17.29 11.41 -7.83
N SER A 73 17.40 10.11 -8.12
CA SER A 73 18.30 9.20 -7.43
C SER A 73 19.63 9.08 -8.18
N PRO A 74 20.79 9.09 -7.48
CA PRO A 74 22.06 8.72 -8.09
C PRO A 74 22.21 7.21 -8.31
N MET A 75 21.27 6.41 -7.80
CA MET A 75 21.29 4.95 -7.93
C MET A 75 21.02 4.51 -9.38
N ASN A 76 21.56 3.35 -9.76
CA ASN A 76 21.23 2.72 -11.03
C ASN A 76 19.69 2.51 -11.12
N PRO A 77 19.03 2.92 -12.22
CA PRO A 77 17.58 2.78 -12.39
C PRO A 77 17.04 1.35 -12.19
N GLU A 78 17.79 0.31 -12.58
CA GLU A 78 17.36 -1.08 -12.40
C GLU A 78 17.31 -1.46 -10.91
N PHE A 79 18.35 -1.12 -10.16
CA PHE A 79 18.38 -1.32 -8.71
C PHE A 79 17.31 -0.49 -7.99
N PHE A 80 17.00 0.72 -8.50
CA PHE A 80 15.92 1.53 -7.96
C PHE A 80 14.57 0.82 -8.06
N GLU A 81 14.22 0.31 -9.25
CA GLU A 81 12.93 -0.36 -9.46
C GLU A 81 12.84 -1.68 -8.70
N ASP A 82 13.95 -2.40 -8.57
CA ASP A 82 13.98 -3.56 -7.71
C ASP A 82 13.79 -3.16 -6.26
N ALA A 83 14.61 -2.27 -5.69
CA ALA A 83 14.45 -1.80 -4.31
C ALA A 83 13.02 -1.32 -3.98
N ARG A 84 12.37 -0.61 -4.91
CA ARG A 84 10.99 -0.12 -4.76
C ARG A 84 9.96 -1.24 -4.57
N LYS A 85 10.14 -2.42 -5.18
CA LYS A 85 9.24 -3.58 -4.99
C LYS A 85 9.32 -4.17 -3.57
N HIS A 86 10.40 -3.90 -2.84
CA HIS A 86 10.67 -4.46 -1.51
C HIS A 86 10.21 -3.56 -0.35
N THR A 87 9.52 -2.43 -0.61
CA THR A 87 8.95 -1.58 0.45
C THR A 87 7.96 -2.35 1.34
N ASN A 88 7.33 -3.40 0.83
CA ASN A 88 6.55 -4.35 1.63
C ASN A 88 7.36 -4.96 2.79
N ALA A 89 8.67 -5.20 2.62
CA ALA A 89 9.51 -5.75 3.69
C ALA A 89 9.73 -4.70 4.79
N VAL A 90 9.94 -3.43 4.44
CA VAL A 90 10.07 -2.34 5.41
C VAL A 90 8.75 -2.11 6.14
N GLU A 91 7.63 -2.08 5.42
CA GLU A 91 6.29 -1.96 6.00
C GLU A 91 5.96 -3.16 6.90
N GLN A 92 6.27 -4.38 6.47
CA GLN A 92 6.08 -5.57 7.31
C GLN A 92 6.96 -5.55 8.55
N SER A 93 8.24 -5.18 8.43
CA SER A 93 9.15 -5.08 9.57
C SER A 93 8.66 -4.05 10.57
N HIS A 94 8.16 -2.90 10.09
CA HIS A 94 7.56 -1.86 10.93
C HIS A 94 6.31 -2.36 11.67
N TYR A 95 5.41 -3.10 11.01
CA TYR A 95 4.25 -3.71 11.67
C TYR A 95 4.67 -4.81 12.66
N LYS A 96 5.65 -5.64 12.32
CA LYS A 96 6.17 -6.71 13.18
C LYS A 96 6.86 -6.14 14.43
N SER A 97 7.64 -5.06 14.29
CA SER A 97 8.32 -4.44 15.43
C SER A 97 7.34 -3.86 16.43
N TYR A 98 6.24 -3.27 15.97
CA TYR A 98 5.21 -2.75 16.88
C TYR A 98 4.45 -3.83 17.65
N HIS A 99 4.40 -5.06 17.14
CA HIS A 99 3.82 -6.16 17.90
C HIS A 99 4.59 -6.44 19.21
N MET A 100 5.86 -6.03 19.30
CA MET A 100 6.68 -6.14 20.51
C MET A 100 6.65 -4.90 21.41
N GLY A 101 5.77 -3.93 21.12
CA GLY A 101 5.62 -2.67 21.86
C GLY A 101 6.17 -1.45 21.11
N THR A 102 5.95 -0.27 21.69
CA THR A 102 6.43 1.02 21.15
C THR A 102 7.26 1.76 22.20
N GLN A 103 8.11 2.72 21.79
CA GLN A 103 8.93 3.56 22.68
C GLN A 103 9.95 2.79 23.54
N ASP A 104 10.75 1.94 22.90
CA ASP A 104 11.82 1.21 23.58
C ASP A 104 13.08 2.04 23.82
N THR A 105 13.81 1.72 24.90
CA THR A 105 15.20 2.15 25.03
C THR A 105 16.05 1.55 23.90
N LEU A 106 17.16 2.20 23.54
CA LEU A 106 18.03 1.73 22.46
C LEU A 106 18.45 0.25 22.63
N LEU A 107 18.81 -0.14 23.86
CA LEU A 107 19.19 -1.52 24.17
C LEU A 107 18.02 -2.49 23.98
N SER A 108 16.84 -2.13 24.47
CA SER A 108 15.62 -2.93 24.30
C SER A 108 15.26 -3.11 22.81
N ALA A 109 15.37 -2.05 22.02
CA ALA A 109 15.13 -2.09 20.59
C ALA A 109 16.09 -3.05 19.88
N VAL A 110 17.40 -2.96 20.16
CA VAL A 110 18.42 -3.86 19.58
C VAL A 110 18.16 -5.33 19.93
N ILE A 111 17.79 -5.61 21.19
CA ILE A 111 17.46 -6.97 21.63
C ILE A 111 16.22 -7.50 20.89
N LYS A 112 15.16 -6.69 20.80
CA LYS A 112 13.92 -7.07 20.11
C LYS A 112 14.15 -7.29 18.61
N SER A 113 14.92 -6.42 17.95
CA SER A 113 15.31 -6.61 16.55
C SER A 113 16.06 -7.93 16.35
N ARG A 114 17.03 -8.25 17.21
CA ARG A 114 17.75 -9.54 17.15
C ARG A 114 16.82 -10.75 17.29
N ILE A 115 15.81 -10.66 18.16
CA ILE A 115 14.81 -11.73 18.35
C ILE A 115 13.96 -11.89 17.09
N LEU A 116 13.51 -10.78 16.50
CA LEU A 116 12.73 -10.79 15.25
C LEU A 116 13.53 -11.43 14.10
N ASP A 117 14.78 -11.04 13.94
CA ASP A 117 15.67 -11.59 12.89
C ASP A 117 15.84 -13.11 13.07
N ARG A 118 16.04 -13.57 14.31
CA ARG A 118 16.14 -15.01 14.62
C ARG A 118 14.86 -15.75 14.25
N ILE A 119 13.70 -15.21 14.63
CA ILE A 119 12.39 -15.80 14.33
C ILE A 119 12.13 -15.88 12.82
N ASP A 120 12.56 -14.88 12.05
CA ASP A 120 12.42 -14.89 10.59
C ASP A 120 13.38 -15.91 9.94
N MET A 121 14.61 -16.04 10.45
CA MET A 121 15.55 -17.07 10.00
C MET A 121 15.06 -18.50 10.30
N ASP A 122 14.48 -18.72 11.48
CA ASP A 122 13.90 -20.01 11.86
C ASP A 122 12.70 -20.35 10.97
N GLN A 123 11.84 -19.38 10.67
CA GLN A 123 10.72 -19.56 9.73
C GLN A 123 11.20 -19.89 8.31
N TYR A 124 12.26 -19.22 7.85
CA TYR A 124 12.85 -19.50 6.56
C TYR A 124 13.38 -20.94 6.48
N HIS A 125 14.12 -21.38 7.50
CA HIS A 125 14.60 -22.76 7.58
C HIS A 125 13.45 -23.77 7.64
N ASN A 126 12.44 -23.53 8.48
CA ASN A 126 11.28 -24.43 8.59
C ASN A 126 10.51 -24.55 7.26
N ARG A 127 10.42 -23.45 6.51
CA ARG A 127 9.82 -23.46 5.17
C ARG A 127 10.65 -24.28 4.19
N ILE A 128 11.98 -24.15 4.18
CA ILE A 128 12.84 -24.91 3.27
C ILE A 128 12.84 -26.39 3.62
N THR A 129 12.96 -26.72 4.90
CA THR A 129 13.14 -28.10 5.36
C THR A 129 11.83 -28.89 5.38
N PHE A 130 10.71 -28.26 5.73
CA PHE A 130 9.45 -28.96 5.97
C PHE A 130 8.26 -28.47 5.13
N ASP A 131 8.45 -27.47 4.25
CA ASP A 131 7.38 -26.76 3.52
C ASP A 131 6.24 -26.23 4.40
N ILE A 132 6.51 -26.04 5.70
CA ILE A 132 5.52 -25.53 6.65
C ILE A 132 5.43 -24.01 6.49
N LYS A 133 4.22 -23.53 6.18
CA LYS A 133 3.91 -22.11 6.12
C LYS A 133 3.32 -21.64 7.44
N ARG A 134 3.86 -20.54 7.99
CA ARG A 134 3.29 -19.91 9.18
C ARG A 134 1.91 -19.35 8.85
N SER A 135 0.88 -19.83 9.55
CA SER A 135 -0.44 -19.21 9.55
C SER A 135 -0.53 -18.24 10.73
N TYR A 136 -1.00 -17.01 10.49
CA TYR A 136 -1.20 -16.00 11.53
C TYR A 136 -2.56 -16.13 12.23
N HIS A 137 -3.31 -17.19 11.95
CA HIS A 137 -4.61 -17.40 12.55
C HIS A 137 -4.44 -18.09 13.91
N ALA A 138 -5.15 -17.57 14.91
CA ALA A 138 -5.31 -18.27 16.18
C ALA A 138 -5.89 -19.67 15.90
N ASP A 139 -5.31 -20.70 16.51
CA ASP A 139 -5.81 -22.07 16.47
C ASP A 139 -6.99 -22.23 17.44
N ASP A 140 -7.94 -21.31 17.32
CA ASP A 140 -9.18 -21.30 18.09
C ASP A 140 -10.33 -21.72 17.16
N MET A 141 -11.06 -22.75 17.57
CA MET A 141 -12.17 -23.31 16.82
C MET A 141 -13.28 -22.28 16.61
N GLU A 142 -13.53 -21.43 17.61
CA GLU A 142 -14.57 -20.39 17.51
C GLU A 142 -14.17 -19.32 16.49
N SER A 143 -12.91 -18.88 16.53
CA SER A 143 -12.33 -17.96 15.54
C SER A 143 -12.38 -18.50 14.11
N ARG A 144 -12.09 -19.80 13.93
CA ARG A 144 -12.20 -20.47 12.61
C ARG A 144 -13.63 -20.54 12.12
N PHE A 145 -14.57 -20.86 12.99
CA PHE A 145 -16.00 -20.93 12.66
C PHE A 145 -16.54 -19.55 12.27
N ARG A 146 -16.25 -18.51 13.05
CA ARG A 146 -16.63 -17.12 12.75
C ARG A 146 -16.04 -16.64 11.42
N ALA A 147 -14.77 -16.96 11.15
CA ALA A 147 -14.14 -16.65 9.86
C ALA A 147 -14.77 -17.42 8.69
N SER A 148 -15.26 -18.64 8.93
CA SER A 148 -16.01 -19.41 7.94
C SER A 148 -17.33 -18.74 7.58
N ILE A 149 -18.14 -18.37 8.59
CA ILE A 149 -19.40 -17.65 8.40
C ILE A 149 -19.17 -16.35 7.61
N ARG A 150 -18.19 -15.55 8.02
CA ARG A 150 -17.86 -14.29 7.32
C ARG A 150 -17.47 -14.51 5.86
N ARG A 151 -16.74 -15.59 5.55
CA ARG A 151 -16.40 -15.95 4.16
C ARG A 151 -17.63 -16.35 3.35
N GLU A 152 -18.58 -17.05 3.95
CA GLU A 152 -19.85 -17.40 3.29
C GLU A 152 -20.71 -16.18 3.03
N GLU A 153 -20.84 -15.27 4.00
CA GLU A 153 -21.58 -14.01 3.85
C GLU A 153 -21.00 -13.16 2.73
N LEU A 154 -19.67 -12.99 2.68
CA LEU A 154 -19.01 -12.25 1.61
C LEU A 154 -19.20 -12.91 0.24
N LYS A 155 -19.21 -14.25 0.18
CA LYS A 155 -19.53 -14.98 -1.07
C LYS A 155 -20.99 -14.79 -1.47
N ARG A 156 -21.92 -14.73 -0.52
CA ARG A 156 -23.35 -14.46 -0.80
C ARG A 156 -23.53 -13.04 -1.30
N GLN A 157 -22.98 -12.04 -0.63
CA GLN A 157 -23.03 -10.63 -1.06
C GLN A 157 -22.49 -10.44 -2.48
N LYS A 158 -21.36 -11.10 -2.82
CA LYS A 158 -20.83 -11.07 -4.19
C LYS A 158 -21.76 -11.72 -5.22
N ARG A 159 -22.53 -12.76 -4.86
CA ARG A 159 -23.51 -13.38 -5.76
C ARG A 159 -24.72 -12.47 -5.97
N TYR A 160 -25.20 -11.82 -4.92
CA TYR A 160 -26.31 -10.87 -5.02
C TYR A 160 -25.94 -9.61 -5.81
N ALA A 161 -24.73 -9.07 -5.63
CA ALA A 161 -24.24 -7.94 -6.42
C ALA A 161 -24.13 -8.26 -7.93
N VAL A 162 -23.77 -9.49 -8.29
CA VAL A 162 -23.77 -9.94 -9.70
C VAL A 162 -25.20 -10.07 -10.26
N GLN A 163 -26.20 -10.28 -9.40
CA GLN A 163 -27.60 -10.47 -9.80
C GLN A 163 -28.35 -9.15 -10.01
N GLU A 164 -27.98 -8.07 -9.31
CA GLU A 164 -28.56 -6.72 -9.50
C GLU A 164 -28.09 -6.05 -10.79
N ASP A 165 -26.88 -6.34 -11.27
CA ASP A 165 -26.36 -5.80 -12.55
C ASP A 165 -27.04 -6.43 -13.79
N ASP A 166 -27.71 -7.59 -13.64
CA ASP A 166 -28.37 -8.32 -14.74
C ASP A 166 -29.88 -7.98 -14.89
N ILE A 167 -30.45 -7.13 -14.03
CA ILE A 167 -31.86 -6.71 -14.14
C ILE A 167 -31.92 -5.32 -14.80
N ALA A 168 -31.92 -5.29 -16.12
CA ALA A 168 -32.19 -4.08 -16.89
C ALA A 168 -33.62 -3.58 -16.62
N PRO A 169 -33.86 -2.26 -16.43
CA PRO A 169 -35.20 -1.73 -16.26
C PRO A 169 -36.00 -1.92 -17.56
N GLU A 170 -37.14 -2.61 -17.47
CA GLU A 170 -38.11 -2.68 -18.56
C GLU A 170 -38.48 -1.26 -18.99
N LYS A 171 -38.19 -0.96 -20.26
CA LYS A 171 -38.63 0.29 -20.89
C LYS A 171 -40.15 0.30 -20.90
N GLY A 172 -40.73 1.27 -20.21
CA GLY A 172 -42.14 1.62 -20.37
C GLY A 172 -42.43 1.89 -21.85
N ALA A 173 -43.37 1.11 -22.39
CA ALA A 173 -43.93 1.32 -23.71
C ALA A 173 -45.42 1.64 -23.56
N SER A 174 -45.75 2.80 -24.14
CA SER A 174 -47.07 3.38 -24.42
C SER A 174 -47.86 4.02 -23.28
#